data_AF-J9FF60-F1
#
_entry.id   AF-J9FF60-F1
#
_cell.length_a   1.000
_cell.length_b   1.000
_cell.length_c   1.000
_cell.angle_alpha   90.00
_cell.angle_beta   90.00
_cell.angle_gamma   90.00
#
_symmetry.space_group_name_H-M   'P 1'
#
loop_
_entity.id
_entity.type
_entity.pdbx_description
1 polymer ?
#
loop_
_entity_poly.entity_id
_entity_poly.type
_entity_poly.pdbx_seq_one_letter_code
_entity_poly.pdbx_strand_id
1 'polypeptide(L)'
;MAEKIEDSSEADEQAIGSESCVYYIKWVDVEGVEYAVVMQNENGPCPLLAVINVLLLRGQITLPCGSTEVSEKKLLQFVADCILRLKPKDIDEAELPNYEQNVSDVLALIPSLPKGLDVNIHFTGCGASFLA
;
A
#
# COMPACT_ATOMS: atom_id res chain seq x y z
N MET A 1 29.78 -51.22 -4.05
CA MET A 1 28.84 -51.58 -5.12
C MET A 1 27.44 -51.47 -4.54
N ALA A 2 26.56 -50.72 -5.24
CA ALA A 2 25.26 -50.15 -4.83
C ALA A 2 25.37 -49.02 -3.78
N GLU A 3 25.22 -47.70 -4.04
CA GLU A 3 24.30 -46.86 -4.85
C GLU A 3 22.82 -46.89 -4.41
N LYS A 4 22.35 -45.77 -3.82
CA LYS A 4 21.15 -44.94 -4.13
C LYS A 4 21.02 -43.82 -3.03
N ILE A 5 21.21 -42.50 -3.25
CA ILE A 5 20.40 -41.48 -3.98
C ILE A 5 19.03 -41.28 -3.27
N GLU A 6 18.49 -40.13 -2.85
CA GLU A 6 18.62 -38.66 -3.10
C GLU A 6 17.96 -37.94 -1.89
N ASP A 7 18.51 -36.85 -1.36
CA ASP A 7 18.15 -35.42 -1.59
C ASP A 7 16.76 -34.97 -1.10
N SER A 8 16.76 -34.04 -0.15
CA SER A 8 15.61 -33.22 0.24
C SER A 8 16.11 -31.81 0.54
N SER A 9 16.47 -31.12 -0.53
CA SER A 9 16.71 -29.68 -0.54
C SER A 9 15.38 -28.95 -0.71
N GLU A 10 14.71 -28.59 0.39
CA GLU A 10 13.64 -27.59 0.37
C GLU A 10 14.29 -26.20 0.35
N ALA A 11 14.79 -25.83 -0.83
CA ALA A 11 15.03 -24.44 -1.17
C ALA A 11 13.68 -23.80 -1.47
N ASP A 12 13.27 -22.87 -0.61
CA ASP A 12 12.09 -22.04 -0.75
C ASP A 12 12.30 -21.09 -1.95
N GLU A 13 12.01 -21.60 -3.15
CA GLU A 13 11.88 -20.82 -4.38
C GLU A 13 10.56 -20.04 -4.34
N GLN A 14 10.55 -18.91 -3.62
CA GLN A 14 9.60 -17.85 -3.94
C GLN A 14 10.23 -16.93 -4.97
N ALA A 15 9.88 -17.23 -6.23
CA ALA A 15 10.19 -16.46 -7.41
C ALA A 15 9.83 -14.98 -7.23
N ILE A 16 10.83 -14.14 -6.97
CA ILE A 16 10.77 -12.70 -7.20
C ILE A 16 10.85 -12.49 -8.71
N GLY A 17 9.73 -12.75 -9.39
CA GLY A 17 9.47 -12.20 -10.71
C GLY A 17 9.18 -10.72 -10.55
N SER A 18 10.20 -9.90 -10.30
CA SER A 18 10.05 -8.45 -10.30
C SER A 18 10.00 -7.96 -11.75
N GLU A 19 8.87 -8.18 -12.41
CA GLU A 19 8.48 -7.23 -13.44
C GLU A 19 8.36 -5.89 -12.72
N SER A 20 9.17 -4.92 -13.12
CA SER A 20 9.17 -3.59 -12.53
C SER A 20 7.87 -2.89 -12.87
N CYS A 21 6.82 -3.14 -12.10
CA CYS A 21 5.55 -2.46 -12.24
C CYS A 21 5.77 -0.97 -11.95
N VAL A 22 5.54 -0.13 -12.95
CA VAL A 22 5.72 1.32 -12.91
C VAL A 22 4.40 2.02 -13.21
N TYR A 23 4.17 3.13 -12.53
CA TYR A 23 3.01 3.99 -12.69
C TYR A 23 3.43 5.36 -13.20
N TYR A 24 2.67 5.91 -14.14
CA TYR A 24 2.96 7.23 -14.70
C TYR A 24 2.43 8.35 -13.80
N ILE A 25 3.11 9.49 -13.82
CA ILE A 25 2.79 10.66 -13.01
C ILE A 25 2.28 11.76 -13.93
N LYS A 26 1.15 12.36 -13.53
CA LYS A 26 0.65 13.61 -14.10
C LYS A 26 0.82 14.73 -13.08
N TRP A 27 1.52 15.78 -13.46
CA TRP A 27 1.60 17.00 -12.67
C TRP A 27 0.42 17.91 -12.98
N VAL A 28 -0.23 18.43 -11.93
CA VAL A 28 -1.41 19.29 -12.02
C VAL A 28 -1.16 20.54 -11.19
N ASP A 29 -1.32 21.70 -11.81
CA ASP A 29 -1.33 22.98 -11.10
C ASP A 29 -2.73 23.26 -10.54
N VAL A 30 -2.79 23.55 -9.24
CA VAL A 30 -3.99 24.01 -8.55
C VAL A 30 -3.64 25.30 -7.81
N GLU A 31 -4.16 26.42 -8.32
CA GLU A 31 -3.92 27.75 -7.75
C GLU A 31 -2.42 28.10 -7.58
N GLY A 32 -1.58 27.68 -8.53
CA GLY A 32 -0.14 27.92 -8.48
C GLY A 32 0.66 26.93 -7.63
N VAL A 33 0.01 25.88 -7.11
CA VAL A 33 0.67 24.76 -6.41
C VAL A 33 0.64 23.53 -7.30
N GLU A 34 1.82 22.99 -7.61
CA GLU A 34 1.95 21.74 -8.37
C GLU A 34 1.76 20.50 -7.49
N TYR A 35 0.86 19.63 -7.91
CA TYR A 35 0.59 18.33 -7.30
C TYR A 35 0.89 17.20 -8.28
N ALA A 36 1.52 16.13 -7.77
CA ALA A 36 1.66 14.89 -8.52
C ALA A 36 0.40 14.01 -8.33
N VAL A 37 -0.13 13.50 -9.43
CA VAL A 37 -1.21 12.50 -9.46
C VAL A 37 -0.67 11.26 -10.16
N VAL A 38 -0.63 10.14 -9.46
CA VAL A 38 -0.22 8.84 -10.00
C VAL A 38 -1.39 8.23 -10.76
N MET A 39 -1.14 7.85 -12.01
CA MET A 39 -2.12 7.33 -12.95
C MET A 39 -2.13 5.81 -13.00
N GLN A 40 -3.31 5.25 -13.24
CA GLN A 40 -3.53 3.83 -13.42
C GLN A 40 -3.16 3.40 -14.85
N ASN A 41 -2.40 2.32 -14.97
CA ASN A 41 -1.99 1.69 -16.22
C ASN A 41 -2.86 0.47 -16.57
N GLU A 42 -3.27 -0.32 -15.58
CA GLU A 42 -4.01 -1.57 -15.73
C GLU A 42 -5.08 -1.73 -14.64
N ASN A 43 -5.98 -2.72 -14.74
CA ASN A 43 -6.97 -3.01 -13.71
C ASN A 43 -6.33 -3.67 -12.48
N GLY A 44 -6.81 -3.34 -11.28
CA GLY A 44 -6.29 -3.90 -10.02
C GLY A 44 -5.74 -2.85 -9.03
N PRO A 45 -4.76 -2.02 -9.39
CA PRO A 45 -4.02 -1.19 -8.43
C PRO A 45 -4.76 0.07 -7.99
N CYS A 46 -6.03 0.26 -8.39
CA CYS A 46 -6.79 1.45 -8.03
C CYS A 46 -6.92 1.69 -6.51
N PRO A 47 -7.00 0.67 -5.61
CA PRO A 47 -7.02 0.94 -4.17
C PRO A 47 -5.69 1.54 -3.69
N LEU A 48 -4.55 1.03 -4.17
CA LEU A 48 -3.24 1.59 -3.87
C LEU A 48 -3.13 3.03 -4.38
N LEU A 49 -3.47 3.27 -5.65
CA LEU A 49 -3.35 4.59 -6.26
C LEU A 49 -4.30 5.61 -5.61
N ALA A 50 -5.49 5.20 -5.18
CA ALA A 50 -6.42 6.05 -4.44
C ALA A 50 -5.80 6.55 -3.12
N VAL A 51 -5.20 5.65 -2.34
CA VAL A 51 -4.51 6.01 -1.09
C VAL A 51 -3.33 6.94 -1.38
N ILE A 52 -2.48 6.58 -2.34
CA ILE A 52 -1.30 7.38 -2.72
C ILE A 52 -1.68 8.80 -3.15
N ASN A 53 -2.69 8.94 -4.02
CA ASN A 53 -3.09 10.25 -4.51
C ASN A 53 -3.67 11.13 -3.40
N VAL A 54 -4.41 10.56 -2.44
CA VAL A 54 -4.85 11.31 -1.25
C VAL A 54 -3.64 11.79 -0.42
N LEU A 55 -2.63 10.94 -0.21
CA LEU A 55 -1.44 11.30 0.55
C LEU A 55 -0.61 12.40 -0.16
N LEU A 56 -0.49 12.34 -1.48
CA LEU A 56 0.18 13.35 -2.31
C LEU A 56 -0.56 14.70 -2.27
N LEU A 57 -1.88 14.68 -2.46
CA LEU A 57 -2.71 15.89 -2.45
C LEU A 57 -2.75 16.55 -1.05
N ARG A 58 -2.62 15.76 0.02
CA ARG A 58 -2.47 16.27 1.40
C ARG A 58 -1.05 16.75 1.73
N GLY A 59 -0.07 16.56 0.84
CA GLY A 59 1.33 16.87 1.09
C GLY A 59 1.99 15.99 2.16
N GLN A 60 1.41 14.83 2.48
CA GLN A 60 1.96 13.91 3.49
C GLN A 60 3.12 13.06 2.94
N ILE A 61 3.14 12.89 1.62
CA ILE A 61 4.26 12.34 0.84
C ILE A 61 4.50 13.24 -0.37
N THR A 62 5.70 13.19 -0.93
CA THR A 62 6.10 14.00 -2.09
C THR A 62 6.92 13.16 -3.06
N LEU A 63 6.77 13.43 -4.35
CA LEU A 63 7.61 12.89 -5.41
C LEU A 63 8.61 13.96 -5.89
N PRO A 64 9.79 13.58 -6.41
CA PRO A 64 10.73 14.55 -6.97
C PRO A 64 10.07 15.33 -8.11
N CYS A 65 10.26 16.66 -8.14
CA CYS A 65 9.66 17.54 -9.14
C CYS A 65 9.99 17.09 -10.57
N GLY A 66 8.99 17.07 -11.45
CA GLY A 66 9.16 16.67 -12.85
C GLY A 66 9.33 15.15 -13.07
N SER A 67 9.18 14.32 -12.04
CA SER A 67 9.19 12.85 -12.20
C SER A 67 8.05 12.41 -13.11
N THR A 68 8.33 11.51 -14.05
CA THR A 68 7.35 11.00 -15.02
C THR A 68 6.76 9.65 -14.63
N GLU A 69 7.45 8.90 -13.78
CA GLU A 69 7.08 7.56 -13.35
C GLU A 69 7.51 7.27 -11.90
N VAL A 70 6.87 6.29 -11.29
CA VAL A 70 7.18 5.78 -9.95
C VAL A 70 6.94 4.28 -9.88
N SER A 71 7.84 3.55 -9.22
CA SER A 71 7.70 2.09 -9.08
C SER A 71 6.65 1.71 -8.04
N GLU A 72 5.98 0.58 -8.26
CA GLU A 72 5.01 0.01 -7.32
C GLU A 72 5.61 -0.17 -5.92
N LYS A 73 6.82 -0.71 -5.85
CA LYS A 73 7.55 -0.89 -4.59
C LYS A 73 7.69 0.42 -3.83
N LYS A 74 7.93 1.54 -4.53
CA LYS A 74 8.05 2.85 -3.89
C LYS A 74 6.72 3.34 -3.33
N LEU A 75 5.61 3.09 -4.04
CA LEU A 75 4.27 3.40 -3.57
C LEU A 75 3.91 2.58 -2.32
N LEU A 76 4.15 1.27 -2.34
CA LEU A 76 3.92 0.39 -1.18
C LEU A 76 4.74 0.86 0.03
N GLN A 77 6.00 1.25 -0.20
CA GLN A 77 6.85 1.79 0.86
C GLN A 77 6.27 3.08 1.45
N PHE A 78 5.78 4.02 0.62
CA PHE A 78 5.13 5.23 1.13
C PHE A 78 3.93 4.93 2.01
N VAL A 79 3.08 3.97 1.64
CA VAL A 79 1.92 3.58 2.45
C VAL A 79 2.37 2.99 3.79
N ALA A 80 3.31 2.05 3.79
CA ALA A 80 3.85 1.45 5.01
C ALA A 80 4.48 2.50 5.94
N ASP A 81 5.32 3.38 5.41
CA ASP A 81 5.97 4.46 6.16
C ASP A 81 4.95 5.43 6.76
N CYS A 82 3.85 5.70 6.07
CA CYS A 82 2.79 6.56 6.58
C CYS A 82 2.06 5.89 7.75
N ILE A 83 1.69 4.62 7.64
CA ILE A 83 1.01 3.86 8.70
C ILE A 83 1.86 3.83 9.98
N LEU A 84 3.16 3.54 9.85
CA LEU A 84 4.07 3.50 11.00
C LEU A 84 4.23 4.87 11.68
N ARG A 85 4.11 5.96 10.90
CA ARG A 85 4.19 7.33 11.42
C ARG A 85 2.91 7.79 12.13
N LEU A 86 1.77 7.15 11.87
CA LEU A 86 0.47 7.50 12.44
C LEU A 86 0.30 7.07 13.90
N LYS A 87 1.35 6.55 14.57
CA LYS A 87 1.31 6.18 15.99
C LYS A 87 0.75 7.34 16.82
N PRO A 88 -0.43 7.17 17.46
CA PRO A 88 -1.00 8.20 18.32
C PRO A 88 -0.05 8.49 19.48
N LYS A 89 0.12 9.76 19.83
CA LYS A 89 1.01 10.18 20.92
C LYS A 89 0.42 9.89 22.30
N ASP A 90 -0.90 9.86 22.38
CA ASP A 90 -1.68 9.78 23.63
C ASP A 90 -2.59 8.55 23.62
N ILE A 91 -2.06 7.38 23.25
CA ILE A 91 -2.82 6.13 23.31
C ILE A 91 -2.83 5.57 24.73
N ASP A 92 -4.01 5.21 25.23
CA ASP A 92 -4.13 4.56 26.53
C ASP A 92 -3.47 3.17 26.51
N GLU A 93 -2.85 2.78 27.62
CA GLU A 93 -2.13 1.50 27.74
C GLU A 93 -3.06 0.30 27.48
N ALA A 94 -4.35 0.43 27.78
CA ALA A 94 -5.37 -0.57 27.50
C ALA A 94 -5.70 -0.70 25.99
N GLU A 95 -5.51 0.36 25.20
CA GLU A 95 -5.82 0.39 23.76
C GLU A 95 -4.61 0.06 22.87
N LEU A 96 -3.40 0.14 23.44
CA LEU A 96 -2.15 -0.16 22.74
C LEU A 96 -2.13 -1.52 22.03
N PRO A 97 -2.54 -2.65 22.64
CA PRO A 97 -2.51 -3.94 21.95
C PRO A 97 -3.44 -3.98 20.73
N ASN A 98 -4.59 -3.32 20.81
CA ASN A 98 -5.53 -3.22 19.68
C ASN A 98 -4.93 -2.41 18.53
N TYR A 99 -4.25 -1.31 18.84
CA TYR A 99 -3.53 -0.53 17.84
C TYR A 99 -2.40 -1.34 17.17
N GLU A 100 -1.57 -2.03 17.96
CA GLU A 100 -0.47 -2.84 17.43
C GLU A 100 -0.96 -3.96 16.52
N GLN A 101 -2.06 -4.62 16.89
CA GLN A 101 -2.69 -5.63 16.05
C GLN A 101 -3.21 -5.03 14.74
N ASN A 102 -3.93 -3.91 14.80
CA ASN A 102 -4.43 -3.23 13.60
C ASN A 102 -3.30 -2.82 12.65
N VAL A 103 -2.17 -2.31 13.18
CA VAL A 103 -1.00 -1.98 12.36
C VAL A 103 -0.42 -3.24 11.72
N SER A 104 -0.26 -4.33 12.50
CA SER A 104 0.23 -5.61 12.00
C SER A 104 -0.63 -6.15 10.86
N ASP A 105 -1.96 -6.14 11.03
CA ASP A 105 -2.91 -6.65 10.05
C ASP A 105 -2.87 -5.83 8.76
N VAL A 106 -2.80 -4.49 8.87
CA VAL A 106 -2.69 -3.62 7.69
C VAL A 106 -1.36 -3.85 6.97
N LEU A 107 -0.24 -3.98 7.68
CA LEU A 107 1.07 -4.25 7.04
C LEU A 107 1.08 -5.57 6.27
N ALA A 108 0.35 -6.58 6.75
CA ALA A 108 0.17 -7.85 6.04
C ALA A 108 -0.69 -7.72 4.76
N LEU A 109 -1.61 -6.75 4.72
CA LEU A 109 -2.49 -6.48 3.58
C LEU A 109 -1.87 -5.58 2.50
N ILE A 110 -0.93 -4.70 2.84
CA ILE A 110 -0.32 -3.75 1.87
C ILE A 110 0.15 -4.44 0.56
N PRO A 111 0.82 -5.61 0.59
CA PRO A 111 1.28 -6.27 -0.64
C PRO A 111 0.15 -6.76 -1.57
N SER A 112 -1.09 -6.87 -1.08
CA SER A 112 -2.24 -7.27 -1.91
C SER A 112 -2.92 -6.08 -2.59
N LEU A 113 -2.73 -4.85 -2.10
CA LEU A 113 -3.37 -3.64 -2.64
C LEU A 113 -3.19 -3.41 -4.15
N PRO A 114 -2.04 -3.73 -4.78
CA PRO A 114 -1.90 -3.62 -6.23
C PRO A 114 -2.83 -4.57 -7.01
N LYS A 115 -3.24 -5.68 -6.39
CA LYS A 115 -4.10 -6.70 -7.01
C LYS A 115 -5.59 -6.42 -6.82
N GLY A 116 -5.94 -5.52 -5.90
CA GLY A 116 -7.32 -5.18 -5.55
C GLY A 116 -7.54 -5.25 -4.04
N LEU A 117 -8.72 -4.78 -3.61
CA LEU A 117 -9.16 -4.81 -2.21
C LEU A 117 -10.59 -5.36 -2.17
N ASP A 118 -10.79 -6.43 -1.42
CA ASP A 118 -12.12 -7.02 -1.21
C ASP A 118 -12.88 -6.20 -0.15
N VAL A 119 -14.11 -5.82 -0.47
CA VAL A 119 -14.94 -4.95 0.37
C VAL A 119 -16.34 -5.55 0.51
N ASN A 120 -16.77 -5.74 1.75
CA ASN A 120 -18.11 -6.24 2.05
C ASN A 120 -19.10 -5.08 2.23
N ILE A 121 -19.80 -4.73 1.15
CA ILE A 121 -20.71 -3.58 1.11
C ILE A 121 -22.03 -3.90 1.82
N HIS A 122 -22.45 -2.98 2.70
CA HIS A 122 -23.76 -3.02 3.34
C HIS A 122 -24.65 -1.91 2.77
N PHE A 123 -25.87 -2.24 2.34
CA PHE A 123 -26.79 -1.32 1.66
C PHE A 123 -27.62 -0.47 2.64
N THR A 124 -27.02 0.02 3.73
CA THR A 124 -27.71 0.79 4.79
C THR A 124 -27.43 2.31 4.72
N GLY A 125 -26.53 2.75 3.84
CA GLY A 125 -26.19 4.16 3.65
C GLY A 125 -24.73 4.35 3.20
N CYS A 126 -24.33 5.58 2.89
CA CYS A 126 -22.99 5.90 2.39
C CYS A 126 -21.90 5.93 3.49
N GLY A 127 -22.28 5.73 4.75
CA GLY A 127 -21.36 5.64 5.88
C GLY A 127 -21.77 4.50 6.79
N ALA A 128 -20.79 3.71 7.25
CA ALA A 128 -21.00 2.76 8.33
C ALA A 128 -21.23 3.55 9.63
N SER A 129 -22.47 3.92 9.91
CA SER A 129 -22.86 4.23 11.28
C SER A 129 -22.89 2.91 12.04
N PHE A 130 -21.73 2.46 12.53
CA PHE A 130 -21.71 1.59 13.70
C PHE A 130 -22.15 2.47 14.87
N LEU A 131 -23.46 2.47 15.14
CA LEU A 131 -23.91 2.79 16.48
C LEU A 131 -23.30 1.74 17.39
N ALA A 132 -22.53 2.24 18.35
CA ALA A 132 -21.90 1.50 19.45
C ALA A 132 -22.91 0.63 20.21
#